data_AF-A0A327V0X3-F1
#
_entry.id   AF-A0A327V0X3-F1
#
_cell.length_a   1.000
_cell.length_b   1.000
_cell.length_c   1.000
_cell.angle_alpha   90.00
_cell.angle_beta   90.00
_cell.angle_gamma   90.00
#
_symmetry.space_group_name_H-M   'P 1'
#
loop_
_entity.id
_entity.type
_entity.pdbx_description
1 polymer ?
#
loop_
_entity_poly.entity_id
_entity_poly.type
_entity_poly.pdbx_seq_one_letter_code
_entity_poly.pdbx_strand_id
1 'polypeptide(L)'
;MTGLPPVHVLAGTRDILLADARRLHERASAAGVPVALHEAPGQVHACPLWPVAEGHAAREQIIAGLRECVPAPRVPDAGPGVSDTGPAVTRHGGGRGAAAP
;
A
#
# COMPACT_ATOMS: atom_id res chain seq x y z
N MET A 1 -10.92 -14.61 17.62
CA MET A 1 -10.97 -13.31 16.93
C MET A 1 -12.14 -13.37 15.96
N THR A 2 -13.23 -12.64 16.12
CA THR A 2 -14.41 -12.78 15.25
C THR A 2 -14.89 -11.42 14.77
N GLY A 3 -15.52 -11.36 13.59
CA GLY A 3 -16.13 -10.14 13.05
C GLY A 3 -15.16 -9.14 12.41
N LEU A 4 -13.93 -9.53 12.11
CA LEU A 4 -12.98 -8.68 11.38
C LEU A 4 -13.23 -8.75 9.85
N PRO A 5 -12.99 -7.66 9.12
CA PRO A 5 -12.91 -7.70 7.66
C PRO A 5 -11.69 -8.52 7.20
N PRO A 6 -11.55 -8.82 5.89
CA PRO A 6 -10.33 -9.40 5.34
C PRO A 6 -9.08 -8.63 5.78
N VAL A 7 -8.03 -9.35 6.17
CA VAL A 7 -6.79 -8.79 6.72
C VAL A 7 -5.62 -9.14 5.82
N HIS A 8 -4.86 -8.14 5.37
CA HIS A 8 -3.56 -8.33 4.75
C HIS A 8 -2.46 -7.84 5.70
N VAL A 9 -1.50 -8.70 6.01
CA VAL A 9 -0.36 -8.39 6.87
C VAL A 9 0.90 -8.48 6.03
N LEU A 10 1.74 -7.46 6.12
CA LEU A 10 3.07 -7.45 5.53
C LEU A 10 4.09 -7.29 6.66
N ALA A 11 5.06 -8.20 6.74
CA ALA A 11 6.12 -8.15 7.75
C ALA A 11 7.48 -8.51 7.13
N GLY A 12 8.53 -7.81 7.52
CA GLY A 12 9.89 -8.16 7.11
C GLY A 12 10.43 -9.34 7.91
N THR A 13 11.28 -10.18 7.32
CA THR A 13 11.86 -11.32 8.06
C THR A 13 12.91 -10.92 9.10
N ARG A 14 13.34 -9.65 9.10
CA ARG A 14 14.19 -9.03 10.13
C ARG A 14 13.44 -8.00 10.98
N ASP A 15 12.11 -8.07 11.01
CA ASP A 15 11.25 -7.27 11.88
C ASP A 15 11.01 -8.01 13.21
N ILE A 16 11.16 -7.32 14.34
CA ILE A 16 10.86 -7.87 15.67
C ILE A 16 9.39 -8.29 15.79
N LEU A 17 8.50 -7.64 15.03
CA LEU A 17 7.05 -7.92 15.05
C LEU A 17 6.65 -9.10 14.16
N LEU A 18 7.58 -9.77 13.48
CA LEU A 18 7.27 -10.94 12.65
C LEU A 18 6.59 -12.06 13.46
N ALA A 19 7.03 -12.28 14.70
CA ALA A 19 6.42 -13.28 15.57
C ALA A 19 4.95 -12.96 15.86
N ASP A 20 4.62 -11.69 16.08
CA ASP A 20 3.26 -11.23 16.31
C ASP A 20 2.41 -11.30 15.03
N ALA A 21 2.98 -10.96 13.88
CA ALA A 21 2.32 -11.12 12.58
C ALA A 21 1.91 -12.58 12.30
N ARG A 22 2.79 -13.53 12.61
CA ARG A 22 2.49 -14.97 12.52
C ARG A 22 1.38 -15.39 13.49
N ARG A 23 1.45 -14.96 14.75
CA ARG A 23 0.40 -15.23 15.76
C ARG A 23 -0.95 -14.65 15.36
N LEU A 24 -0.96 -13.45 14.78
CA LEU A 24 -2.16 -12.82 14.23
C LEU A 24 -2.74 -13.68 13.11
N HIS A 25 -1.92 -14.08 12.15
CA HIS A 25 -2.34 -14.92 11.03
C HIS A 25 -2.95 -16.25 11.51
N GLU A 26 -2.28 -16.96 12.43
CA GLU A 26 -2.79 -18.22 12.99
C GLU A 26 -4.14 -18.03 13.68
N ARG A 27 -4.25 -17.04 14.58
CA ARG A 27 -5.48 -16.81 15.36
C ARG A 27 -6.65 -16.29 14.51
N ALA A 28 -6.37 -15.50 13.48
CA ALA A 28 -7.37 -15.02 12.55
C ALA A 28 -7.85 -16.16 11.64
N SER A 29 -6.92 -16.95 11.10
CA SER A 29 -7.24 -18.13 10.28
C SER A 29 -8.08 -19.14 11.05
N ALA A 30 -7.69 -19.47 12.28
CA ALA A 30 -8.41 -20.39 13.16
C ALA A 30 -9.85 -19.92 13.48
N ALA A 31 -10.13 -18.63 13.33
CA ALA A 31 -11.43 -18.06 13.56
C ALA A 31 -12.21 -17.76 12.27
N GLY A 32 -11.74 -18.24 11.12
CA GLY A 32 -12.39 -18.10 9.82
C GLY A 32 -12.30 -16.70 9.21
N VAL A 33 -11.42 -15.83 9.72
CA VAL A 33 -11.17 -14.52 9.11
C VAL A 33 -10.31 -14.72 7.85
N PRO A 34 -10.70 -14.17 6.67
CA PRO A 34 -9.82 -14.17 5.50
C PRO A 34 -8.56 -13.36 5.82
N VAL A 35 -7.42 -14.02 5.94
CA VAL A 35 -6.16 -13.37 6.30
C VAL A 35 -5.02 -13.85 5.40
N ALA A 36 -4.26 -12.89 4.87
CA ALA A 36 -3.04 -13.13 4.12
C ALA A 36 -1.85 -12.54 4.90
N LEU A 37 -0.76 -13.32 5.02
CA LEU A 37 0.51 -12.87 5.58
C LEU A 37 1.58 -12.92 4.48
N HIS A 38 2.20 -11.78 4.21
CA HIS A 38 3.31 -11.63 3.29
C HIS A 38 4.59 -11.37 4.08
N GLU A 39 5.51 -12.34 4.07
CA GLU A 39 6.82 -12.18 4.69
C GLU A 39 7.83 -11.70 3.65
N ALA A 40 8.36 -10.49 3.84
CA ALA A 40 9.31 -9.87 2.93
C ALA A 40 10.76 -10.23 3.33
N PRO A 41 11.48 -11.03 2.53
CA PRO A 41 12.81 -11.51 2.89
C PRO A 41 13.81 -10.37 3.10
N GLY A 42 14.54 -10.41 4.23
CA GLY A 42 15.60 -9.47 4.56
C GLY A 42 15.10 -8.06 4.95
N GLN A 43 13.81 -7.80 4.85
CA GLN A 43 13.24 -6.51 5.18
C GLN A 43 13.15 -6.29 6.70
N VAL A 44 13.31 -5.04 7.11
CA VAL A 44 13.19 -4.59 8.49
C VAL A 44 11.82 -3.95 8.73
N HIS A 45 11.60 -3.46 9.95
CA HIS A 45 10.36 -2.81 10.34
C HIS A 45 9.97 -1.65 9.40
N ALA A 46 8.67 -1.55 9.15
CA ALA A 46 8.06 -0.53 8.30
C ALA A 46 8.64 -0.47 6.87
N CYS A 47 8.97 -1.62 6.28
CA CYS A 47 9.56 -1.71 4.94
C CYS A 47 8.87 -0.88 3.83
N PRO A 48 7.53 -0.71 3.76
CA PRO A 48 6.91 0.09 2.70
C PRO A 48 7.27 1.59 2.74
N LEU A 49 7.74 2.12 3.86
CA LEU A 49 8.03 3.55 3.99
C LEU A 49 9.39 3.93 3.38
N TRP A 50 10.27 2.97 3.16
CA TRP A 50 11.61 3.23 2.66
C TRP A 50 11.59 3.57 1.15
N PRO A 51 12.32 4.62 0.71
CA PRO A 51 12.39 5.02 -0.70
C PRO A 51 13.42 4.19 -1.48
N VAL A 52 13.30 2.86 -1.39
CA VAL A 52 14.17 1.87 -2.05
C VAL A 52 13.31 0.86 -2.81
N ALA A 53 13.94 0.08 -3.70
CA ALA A 53 13.24 -0.85 -4.57
C ALA A 53 12.33 -1.83 -3.79
N GLU A 54 12.79 -2.31 -2.65
CA GLU A 54 12.05 -3.22 -1.79
C GLU A 54 10.86 -2.54 -1.11
N GLY A 55 10.99 -1.26 -0.75
CA GLY A 55 9.88 -0.46 -0.24
C GLY A 55 8.82 -0.20 -1.31
N HIS A 56 9.23 0.01 -2.57
CA HIS A 56 8.31 0.07 -3.71
C HIS A 56 7.58 -1.26 -3.93
N ALA A 57 8.30 -2.39 -3.93
CA ALA A 57 7.70 -3.72 -4.05
C ALA A 57 6.69 -4.01 -2.93
N ALA A 58 7.01 -3.62 -1.69
CA ALA A 58 6.12 -3.72 -0.55
C ALA A 58 4.83 -2.90 -0.72
N ARG A 59 4.91 -1.69 -1.30
CA ARG A 59 3.72 -0.88 -1.63
C ARG A 59 2.86 -1.51 -2.72
N GLU A 60 3.48 -2.08 -3.76
CA GLU A 60 2.74 -2.78 -4.81
C GLU A 60 1.95 -3.98 -4.26
N GLN A 61 2.50 -4.71 -3.28
CA GLN A 61 1.77 -5.78 -2.59
C GLN A 61 0.54 -5.26 -1.83
N ILE A 62 0.66 -4.12 -1.14
CA ILE A 62 -0.47 -3.47 -0.45
C ILE A 62 -1.54 -3.06 -1.47
N ILE A 63 -1.14 -2.43 -2.57
CA ILE A 63 -2.06 -1.97 -3.62
C ILE A 63 -2.77 -3.17 -4.28
N ALA A 64 -2.06 -4.27 -4.54
CA ALA A 64 -2.65 -5.49 -5.07
C ALA A 64 -3.74 -6.06 -4.14
N GLY A 65 -3.45 -6.21 -2.85
CA GLY A 65 -4.45 -6.69 -1.87
C GLY A 65 -5.67 -5.76 -1.76
N LEU A 66 -5.46 -4.44 -1.83
CA LEU A 66 -6.57 -3.49 -1.86
C LEU A 66 -7.46 -3.64 -3.10
N ARG A 67 -6.89 -3.90 -4.28
CA ARG A 67 -7.66 -4.11 -5.52
C ARG A 67 -8.52 -5.37 -5.48
N GLU A 68 -8.11 -6.38 -4.72
CA GLU A 68 -8.89 -7.61 -4.51
C GLU A 68 -10.07 -7.41 -3.56
N CYS A 69 -9.91 -6.56 -2.54
CA CYS A 69 -10.87 -6.43 -1.44
C CYS A 69 -11.78 -5.19 -1.54
N VAL A 70 -11.34 -4.13 -2.21
CA VAL A 70 -12.06 -2.86 -2.31
C VAL A 70 -12.70 -2.78 -3.70
N PRO A 71 -14.03 -2.68 -3.79
CA PRO A 71 -14.69 -2.39 -5.05
C PRO A 71 -14.13 -1.11 -5.66
N ALA A 72 -14.04 -1.04 -6.99
CA ALA A 72 -13.55 0.16 -7.67
C ALA A 72 -14.21 1.42 -7.07
N PRO A 73 -13.43 2.49 -6.83
CA PRO A 73 -13.96 3.69 -6.22
C PRO A 73 -15.18 4.14 -7.02
N ARG A 74 -16.33 4.24 -6.35
CA ARG A 74 -17.50 4.87 -6.96
C ARG A 74 -17.13 6.32 -7.14
N VAL A 75 -16.88 6.73 -8.38
CA VAL A 75 -16.94 8.15 -8.74
C VAL A 75 -18.34 8.60 -8.31
N PRO A 76 -18.47 9.60 -7.42
CA PRO A 76 -19.78 10.12 -7.09
C PRO A 76 -20.47 10.49 -8.41
N ASP A 77 -21.73 10.08 -8.60
CA ASP A 77 -22.51 10.51 -9.75
C ASP A 77 -22.30 12.02 -9.89
N ALA A 78 -21.89 12.46 -11.09
CA ALA A 78 -21.59 13.86 -11.35
C ALA A 78 -22.85 14.70 -11.09
N GLY A 79 -23.02 15.14 -9.85
CA GLY A 79 -23.90 16.26 -9.51
C GLY A 79 -23.44 17.49 -10.30
N PRO A 80 -24.34 18.47 -10.54
CA PRO A 80 -24.07 19.57 -11.45
C PRO A 80 -22.75 20.25 -11.07
N GLY A 81 -21.82 20.27 -12.05
CA GLY A 81 -20.42 20.59 -11.83
C GLY A 81 -20.22 21.91 -11.13
N VAL A 82 -19.52 21.86 -10.00
CA VAL A 82 -18.87 23.05 -9.45
C VAL A 82 -17.55 23.20 -10.20
N SER A 83 -17.44 24.25 -11.01
CA SER A 83 -16.21 24.62 -11.69
C SER A 83 -15.17 25.07 -10.66
N ASP A 84 -14.24 24.20 -10.31
CA ASP A 84 -13.08 24.56 -9.50
C ASP A 84 -12.12 25.43 -10.34
N THR A 85 -12.20 26.74 -10.14
CA THR A 85 -11.26 27.69 -10.73
C THR A 85 -10.12 27.93 -9.73
N GLY A 86 -9.37 26.88 -9.43
CA GLY A 86 -8.14 26.98 -8.64
C GLY A 86 -7.00 27.65 -9.43
N PRO A 87 -6.09 28.39 -8.80
CA PRO A 87 -5.02 29.08 -9.51
C PRO A 87 -4.04 28.07 -10.14
N ALA A 88 -3.60 28.37 -11.36
CA ALA A 88 -2.64 27.55 -12.09
C ALA A 88 -1.31 27.46 -11.34
N VAL A 89 -0.97 26.26 -10.84
CA VAL A 89 0.36 25.96 -10.33
C VAL A 89 1.30 25.83 -11.52
N THR A 90 2.18 26.82 -11.70
CA THR A 90 3.25 26.79 -12.69
C THR A 90 4.21 25.65 -12.36
N ARG A 91 4.24 24.61 -13.19
CA ARG A 91 5.29 23.58 -13.11
C ARG A 91 6.61 24.22 -13.49
N HIS A 92 7.52 24.36 -12.52
CA HIS A 92 8.89 24.73 -12.80
C HIS A 92 9.59 23.53 -13.47
N GLY A 93 9.59 23.54 -14.80
CA GLY A 93 10.30 22.57 -15.62
C GLY A 93 11.80 22.74 -15.49
N GLY A 94 12.43 21.93 -14.63
CA GLY A 94 13.87 21.75 -14.59
C GLY A 94 14.33 20.92 -15.78
N GLY A 95 14.57 21.56 -16.92
CA GLY A 95 15.21 20.96 -18.08
C GLY A 95 16.69 20.72 -17.83
N ARG A 96 17.09 19.46 -17.71
CA ARG A 96 18.49 19.04 -17.78
C ARG A 96 18.92 18.91 -19.24
N GLY A 97 19.97 19.66 -19.59
CA GLY A 97 21.07 19.22 -20.46
C GLY A 97 20.78 18.99 -21.94
N ALA A 98 21.18 19.95 -22.78
CA ALA A 98 21.73 19.66 -24.10
C ALA A 98 23.14 20.27 -24.14
N ALA A 99 24.15 19.41 -24.23
CA ALA A 99 25.51 19.77 -24.56
C ALA A 99 25.85 19.13 -25.91
N ALA A 100 26.71 19.83 -26.65
CA ALA A 100 27.39 19.48 -27.91
C ALA A 100 26.66 19.90 -29.21
N PRO A 101 27.41 20.19 -30.29
CA PRO A 101 28.88 20.08 -30.45
C PRO A 101 29.69 21.33 -30.12
#